data_AF-X6PCS9-F1
#
_entry.id   AF-X6PCS9-F1
#
_cell.length_a   1.000
_cell.length_b   1.000
_cell.length_c   1.000
_cell.angle_alpha   90.00
_cell.angle_beta   90.00
_cell.angle_gamma   90.00
#
_symmetry.space_group_name_H-M   'P 1'
#
loop_
_entity.id
_entity.type
_entity.pdbx_description
1 polymer ?
#
loop_
_entity_poly.entity_id
_entity_poly.type
_entity_poly.pdbx_seq_one_letter_code
_entity_poly.pdbx_strand_id
1 'polypeptide(L)'
;MSAQLNNIFQTLPELPKPFLTSQCLLFKDEFLVCGGFQTNDCYSYHTLKKQYKYICSYPNDVELRGHCVVQLIHSQINSNEIHLLSFGGQYSNRMKQTFSMKYKSVWEIKDDLRGLRGLIGGINNDLLFITHYPNNIEVIDLKTMKSLTGIKNNIIPKEKHLFEISYHCF
;
A
#
# COMPACT_ATOMS: atom_id res chain seq x y z
N MET A 1 10.74 9.59 39.76
CA MET A 1 10.94 8.58 38.70
C MET A 1 10.66 9.25 37.38
N SER A 2 11.69 9.63 36.62
CA SER A 2 11.51 10.12 35.25
C SER A 2 11.36 8.91 34.34
N ALA A 3 10.21 8.74 33.71
CA ALA A 3 10.11 7.78 32.62
C ALA A 3 11.06 8.25 31.51
N GLN A 4 12.11 7.46 31.24
CA GLN A 4 12.93 7.63 30.05
C GLN A 4 11.99 7.50 28.84
N LEU A 5 11.74 8.62 28.15
CA LEU A 5 11.06 8.72 26.86
C LEU A 5 11.94 8.07 25.77
N ASN A 6 12.28 6.80 25.93
CA ASN A 6 13.03 6.06 24.94
C ASN A 6 12.08 5.72 23.78
N ASN A 7 12.22 6.46 22.68
CA ASN A 7 11.78 6.13 21.32
C ASN A 7 10.26 6.04 21.05
N ILE A 8 9.51 7.12 21.32
CA ILE A 8 8.10 7.22 20.87
C ILE A 8 8.00 7.39 19.34
N PHE A 9 9.04 7.96 18.71
CA PHE A 9 9.06 8.19 17.27
C PHE A 9 10.00 7.22 16.55
N GLN A 10 9.53 6.67 15.43
CA GLN A 10 10.34 5.92 14.49
C GLN A 10 10.41 6.67 13.15
N THR A 11 11.62 6.88 12.64
CA THR A 11 11.83 7.42 11.30
C THR A 11 11.37 6.40 10.25
N LEU A 12 10.52 6.86 9.32
CA LEU A 12 10.07 6.08 8.17
C LEU A 12 11.08 6.21 7.03
N PRO A 13 11.07 5.31 6.03
CA PRO A 13 11.83 5.50 4.80
C PRO A 13 11.52 6.86 4.17
N GLU A 14 12.52 7.42 3.48
CA GLU A 14 12.36 8.66 2.75
C GLU A 14 11.26 8.54 1.69
N LEU A 15 10.51 9.62 1.51
CA LEU A 15 9.49 9.70 0.47
C LEU A 15 10.15 9.64 -0.91
N PRO A 16 9.52 9.02 -1.93
CA PRO A 16 10.05 9.00 -3.29
C PRO A 16 10.29 10.39 -3.89
N LYS A 17 9.56 11.40 -3.39
CA LYS A 17 9.65 12.81 -3.75
C LYS A 17 9.41 13.68 -2.52
N PRO A 18 9.95 14.90 -2.44
CA PRO A 18 9.61 15.83 -1.38
C PRO A 18 8.13 16.24 -1.48
N PHE A 19 7.40 16.05 -0.39
CA PHE A 19 6.01 16.50 -0.25
C PHE A 19 5.95 17.70 0.68
N LEU A 20 5.50 18.83 0.14
CA LEU A 20 5.27 20.05 0.92
C LEU A 20 3.77 20.25 1.06
N THR A 21 3.30 20.49 2.29
CA THR A 21 1.87 20.74 2.60
C THR A 21 0.93 19.68 2.02
N SER A 22 1.36 18.42 1.96
CA SER A 22 0.53 17.29 1.50
C SER A 22 -0.54 16.94 2.52
N GLN A 23 -1.69 16.48 2.05
CA GLN A 23 -2.69 15.90 2.92
C GLN A 23 -2.49 14.40 3.02
N CYS A 24 -2.69 13.86 4.23
CA CYS A 24 -2.52 12.45 4.49
C CYS A 24 -3.78 11.86 5.15
N LEU A 25 -4.13 10.64 4.78
CA LEU A 25 -5.25 9.91 5.38
C LEU A 25 -4.84 8.48 5.73
N LEU A 26 -5.36 7.97 6.84
CA LEU A 26 -5.18 6.57 7.24
C LEU A 26 -6.26 5.70 6.60
N PHE A 27 -5.85 4.57 6.02
CA PHE A 27 -6.74 3.54 5.51
C PHE A 27 -6.18 2.16 5.88
N LYS A 28 -6.73 1.52 6.91
CA LYS A 28 -6.20 0.26 7.47
C LYS A 28 -4.70 0.39 7.83
N ASP A 29 -3.85 -0.50 7.31
CA ASP A 29 -2.40 -0.51 7.47
C ASP A 29 -1.67 0.37 6.44
N GLU A 30 -2.39 1.27 5.78
CA GLU A 30 -1.87 2.19 4.79
C GLU A 30 -2.04 3.64 5.24
N PHE A 31 -1.06 4.48 4.96
CA PHE A 31 -1.28 5.92 4.90
C PHE A 31 -1.20 6.39 3.46
N LEU A 32 -2.20 7.16 3.05
CA LEU A 32 -2.28 7.78 1.73
C LEU A 32 -1.70 9.18 1.84
N VAL A 33 -0.87 9.56 0.87
CA VAL A 33 -0.38 10.92 0.65
C VAL A 33 -1.02 11.42 -0.62
N CYS A 34 -1.72 12.55 -0.55
CA CYS A 34 -2.42 13.12 -1.69
C CYS A 34 -1.81 14.48 -2.02
N GLY A 35 -1.03 14.52 -3.12
CA GLY A 35 -0.49 15.75 -3.70
C GLY A 35 0.18 16.69 -2.70
N GLY A 36 0.28 17.97 -3.06
CA GLY A 36 0.89 18.99 -2.23
C GLY A 36 1.39 20.18 -3.04
N PHE A 37 2.11 21.09 -2.39
CA PHE A 37 2.78 22.17 -3.09
C PHE A 37 3.86 21.60 -4.02
N GLN A 38 3.76 21.93 -5.32
CA GLN A 38 4.64 21.47 -6.40
C GLN A 38 4.63 19.95 -6.66
N THR A 39 3.66 19.20 -6.13
CA THR A 39 3.51 17.78 -6.42
C THR A 39 2.05 17.41 -6.59
N ASN A 40 1.76 16.74 -7.69
CA ASN A 40 0.41 16.23 -7.98
C ASN A 40 0.30 14.74 -7.68
N ASP A 41 1.41 14.08 -7.33
CA ASP A 41 1.45 12.64 -7.18
C ASP A 41 0.83 12.20 -5.86
N CYS A 42 0.17 11.05 -5.88
CA CYS A 42 -0.40 10.39 -4.73
C CYS A 42 0.32 9.06 -4.49
N TYR A 43 0.60 8.77 -3.22
CA TYR A 43 1.28 7.54 -2.80
C TYR A 43 0.52 6.86 -1.67
N SER A 44 0.62 5.53 -1.62
CA SER A 44 0.23 4.75 -0.45
C SER A 44 1.50 4.20 0.19
N TYR A 45 1.63 4.39 1.49
CA TYR A 45 2.64 3.74 2.29
C TYR A 45 2.03 2.68 3.17
N HIS A 46 2.63 1.50 3.18
CA HIS A 46 2.19 0.43 4.06
C HIS A 46 3.02 0.41 5.36
N THR A 47 2.34 0.54 6.50
CA THR A 47 2.95 0.64 7.84
C THR A 47 3.82 -0.57 8.20
N LEU A 48 3.34 -1.79 7.90
CA LEU A 48 4.06 -3.03 8.21
C LEU A 48 5.21 -3.31 7.24
N LYS A 49 4.97 -3.12 5.93
CA LYS A 49 5.96 -3.39 4.87
C LYS A 49 7.02 -2.28 4.76
N LYS A 50 6.75 -1.09 5.32
CA LYS A 50 7.62 0.08 5.28
C LYS A 50 8.04 0.47 3.86
N GLN A 51 7.07 0.56 2.96
CA GLN A 51 7.31 0.86 1.55
C GLN A 51 6.22 1.77 1.01
N TYR A 52 6.59 2.64 0.06
CA TYR A 52 5.68 3.48 -0.71
C TYR A 52 5.36 2.83 -2.05
N LYS A 53 4.13 2.98 -2.53
CA LYS A 53 3.70 2.70 -3.89
C LYS A 53 2.98 3.92 -4.46
N TYR A 54 3.29 4.23 -5.70
CA TYR A 54 2.55 5.23 -6.46
C TYR A 54 1.09 4.77 -6.68
N ILE A 55 0.14 5.70 -6.57
CA ILE A 55 -1.29 5.45 -6.78
C ILE A 55 -1.71 6.07 -8.12
N CYS A 56 -1.68 7.40 -8.19
CA CYS A 56 -2.12 8.22 -9.30
C CYS A 56 -1.59 9.66 -9.12
N SER A 57 -1.92 10.57 -10.02
CA SER A 57 -1.64 12.00 -9.86
C SER A 57 -2.89 12.82 -10.13
N TYR A 58 -3.01 13.97 -9.47
CA TYR A 58 -3.94 15.03 -9.85
C TYR A 58 -3.60 15.56 -11.26
N PRO A 59 -4.57 16.12 -12.00
CA PRO A 59 -4.29 16.77 -13.28
C PRO A 59 -3.22 17.86 -13.16
N ASN A 60 -2.38 18.00 -14.20
CA ASN A 60 -1.20 18.87 -14.18
C ASN A 60 -1.51 20.36 -14.00
N ASP A 61 -2.73 20.79 -14.30
CA ASP A 61 -3.20 22.17 -14.25
C ASP A 61 -3.86 22.55 -12.90
N VAL A 62 -3.93 21.62 -11.95
CA VAL A 62 -4.53 21.85 -10.63
C VAL A 62 -3.51 22.39 -9.64
N GLU A 63 -3.89 23.42 -8.90
CA GLU A 63 -3.11 23.93 -7.77
C GLU A 63 -3.62 23.34 -6.45
N LEU A 64 -2.69 22.74 -5.69
CA LEU A 64 -2.98 21.98 -4.47
C LEU A 64 -2.48 22.68 -3.19
N ARG A 65 -2.15 23.98 -3.26
CA ARG A 65 -1.59 24.72 -2.12
C ARG A 65 -2.64 24.92 -1.03
N GLY A 66 -2.54 24.14 0.05
CA GLY A 66 -3.53 24.17 1.14
C GLY A 66 -4.86 23.50 0.77
N HIS A 67 -4.85 22.57 -0.19
CA HIS A 67 -6.01 21.71 -0.43
C HIS A 67 -6.28 20.83 0.80
N CYS A 68 -7.53 20.38 0.92
CA CYS A 68 -8.00 19.46 1.94
C CYS A 68 -8.50 18.18 1.28
N VAL A 69 -8.21 17.04 1.90
CA VAL A 69 -8.71 15.74 1.47
C VAL A 69 -9.38 15.08 2.66
N VAL A 70 -10.63 14.69 2.49
CA VAL A 70 -11.44 14.06 3.53
C VAL A 70 -11.99 12.73 3.04
N GLN A 71 -12.20 11.81 3.98
CA GLN A 71 -12.90 10.57 3.70
C GLN A 71 -14.41 10.84 3.55
N LEU A 72 -14.99 10.33 2.46
CA LEU A 72 -16.43 10.31 2.24
C LEU A 72 -16.98 8.96 2.72
N ILE A 73 -17.73 8.96 3.81
CA ILE A 73 -18.35 7.75 4.37
C ILE A 73 -19.67 7.49 3.64
N HIS A 74 -19.79 6.33 2.99
CA HIS A 74 -21.02 5.86 2.37
C HIS A 74 -21.44 4.49 2.95
N SER A 75 -22.73 4.17 2.94
CA SER A 75 -23.28 2.97 3.60
C SER A 75 -22.94 1.64 2.89
N GLN A 76 -22.45 1.71 1.65
CA GLN A 76 -22.00 0.55 0.88
C GLN A 76 -20.50 0.67 0.59
N ILE A 77 -19.67 0.18 1.50
CA ILE A 77 -18.22 0.14 1.30
C ILE A 77 -17.78 -1.33 1.25
N ASN A 78 -17.32 -1.77 0.09
CA ASN A 78 -16.45 -2.94 0.02
C ASN A 78 -15.30 -2.69 0.99
N SER A 79 -14.96 -3.65 1.84
CA SER A 79 -13.96 -3.48 2.91
C SER A 79 -12.59 -2.97 2.42
N ASN A 80 -12.35 -2.98 1.12
CA ASN A 80 -11.06 -2.78 0.46
C ASN A 80 -10.96 -1.47 -0.33
N GLU A 81 -11.99 -0.63 -0.26
CA GLU A 81 -12.08 0.63 -0.98
C GLU A 81 -12.37 1.78 -0.01
N ILE A 82 -11.85 2.96 -0.32
CA ILE A 82 -12.16 4.22 0.37
C ILE A 82 -12.49 5.28 -0.67
N HIS A 83 -13.52 6.05 -0.37
CA HIS A 83 -13.92 7.20 -1.16
C HIS A 83 -13.36 8.46 -0.49
N LEU A 84 -12.72 9.30 -1.30
CA LEU A 84 -12.09 10.53 -0.85
C LEU A 84 -12.69 11.71 -1.60
N LEU A 85 -12.84 12.83 -0.91
CA LEU A 85 -13.20 14.10 -1.49
C LEU A 85 -12.04 15.06 -1.29
N SER A 86 -11.47 15.55 -2.39
CA SER A 86 -10.37 16.52 -2.39
C SER A 86 -10.88 17.87 -2.89
N PHE A 87 -10.66 18.94 -2.14
CA PHE A 87 -11.14 20.28 -2.49
C PHE A 87 -10.23 21.38 -1.97
N GLY A 88 -10.36 22.57 -2.55
CA GLY A 88 -9.50 23.71 -2.24
C GLY A 88 -8.13 23.63 -2.94
N GLY A 89 -7.21 24.49 -2.53
CA GLY A 89 -5.88 24.61 -3.14
C GLY A 89 -5.73 25.75 -4.15
N GLN A 90 -6.84 26.23 -4.72
CA GLN A 90 -6.80 27.26 -5.76
C GLN A 90 -6.96 28.69 -5.21
N TYR A 91 -6.27 29.67 -5.80
CA TYR A 91 -6.43 31.10 -5.51
C TYR A 91 -7.83 31.64 -5.82
N SER A 92 -8.14 32.86 -5.35
CA SER A 92 -9.45 33.52 -5.51
C SER A 92 -9.86 33.75 -6.97
N ASN A 93 -8.89 33.93 -7.88
CA ASN A 93 -9.11 34.15 -9.31
C ASN A 93 -9.17 32.85 -10.14
N ARG A 94 -9.11 31.68 -9.50
CA ARG A 94 -9.17 30.37 -10.16
C ARG A 94 -10.51 29.70 -9.85
N MET A 95 -11.04 28.97 -10.83
CA MET A 95 -12.22 28.13 -10.64
C MET A 95 -11.94 27.11 -9.54
N LYS A 96 -12.86 27.00 -8.58
CA LYS A 96 -12.75 26.04 -7.48
C LYS A 96 -13.06 24.65 -8.01
N GLN A 97 -12.22 23.69 -7.67
CA GLN A 97 -12.36 22.31 -8.12
C GLN A 97 -12.49 21.39 -6.92
N THR A 98 -13.36 20.39 -7.08
CA THR A 98 -13.58 19.31 -6.12
C THR A 98 -13.45 17.99 -6.86
N PHE A 99 -12.61 17.11 -6.36
CA PHE A 99 -12.37 15.79 -6.92
C PHE A 99 -12.99 14.72 -6.03
N SER A 100 -13.82 13.87 -6.63
CA SER A 100 -14.24 12.60 -6.03
C SER A 100 -13.29 11.51 -6.49
N MET A 101 -12.60 10.89 -5.54
CA MET A 101 -11.59 9.88 -5.81
C MET A 101 -12.00 8.57 -5.16
N LYS A 102 -11.89 7.47 -5.93
CA LYS A 102 -12.06 6.12 -5.41
C LYS A 102 -10.68 5.47 -5.31
N TYR A 103 -10.25 5.20 -4.08
CA TYR A 103 -9.01 4.46 -3.83
C TYR A 103 -9.32 3.01 -3.49
N LYS A 104 -8.57 2.10 -4.12
CA LYS A 104 -8.50 0.68 -3.76
C LYS A 104 -7.06 0.38 -3.40
N SER A 105 -6.86 -0.37 -2.32
CA SER A 105 -5.52 -0.75 -1.85
C SER A 105 -4.63 -1.26 -2.98
N VAL A 106 -3.44 -0.67 -3.12
CA VAL A 106 -2.37 -1.16 -4.01
C VAL A 106 -1.50 -2.24 -3.37
N TRP A 107 -1.84 -2.63 -2.13
CA TRP A 107 -1.13 -3.63 -1.33
C TRP A 107 -1.91 -4.93 -1.19
N GLU A 108 -3.19 -4.92 -1.52
CA GLU A 108 -3.99 -6.13 -1.54
C GLU A 108 -3.45 -7.12 -2.57
N ILE A 109 -3.08 -8.27 -2.02
CA ILE A 109 -2.77 -9.47 -2.76
C ILE A 109 -4.11 -9.95 -3.35
N LYS A 110 -4.35 -9.63 -4.62
CA LYS A 110 -5.46 -10.19 -5.42
C LYS A 110 -5.18 -11.63 -5.85
N ASP A 111 -4.33 -12.34 -5.12
CA ASP A 111 -4.00 -13.69 -5.53
C ASP A 111 -5.14 -14.61 -5.15
N ASP A 112 -5.61 -15.32 -6.16
CA ASP A 112 -6.51 -16.43 -5.99
C ASP A 112 -5.84 -17.46 -5.08
N LEU A 113 -6.28 -17.53 -3.82
CA LEU A 113 -5.74 -18.49 -2.86
C LEU A 113 -6.27 -19.91 -3.11
N ARG A 114 -7.11 -20.13 -4.13
CA ARG A 114 -7.52 -21.48 -4.53
C ARG A 114 -6.30 -22.29 -4.94
N GLY A 115 -6.11 -23.44 -4.28
CA GLY A 115 -4.97 -24.32 -4.55
C GLY A 115 -3.65 -23.85 -3.94
N LEU A 116 -3.67 -22.85 -3.06
CA LEU A 116 -2.52 -22.42 -2.25
C LEU A 116 -1.98 -23.60 -1.43
N ARG A 117 -0.66 -23.67 -1.32
CA ARG A 117 0.03 -24.60 -0.41
C ARG A 117 0.96 -23.81 0.50
N GLY A 118 1.02 -24.21 1.77
CA GLY A 118 2.00 -23.71 2.74
C GLY A 118 2.87 -24.82 3.33
N LEU A 119 4.15 -24.54 3.60
CA LEU A 119 5.08 -25.38 4.36
C LEU A 119 5.83 -24.52 5.38
N ILE A 120 5.98 -25.02 6.60
CA ILE A 120 6.85 -24.39 7.60
C ILE A 120 8.23 -25.06 7.55
N GLY A 121 9.28 -24.23 7.52
CA GLY A 121 10.66 -24.68 7.51
C GLY A 121 11.63 -23.55 7.83
N GLY A 122 12.82 -23.60 7.25
CA GLY A 122 13.95 -22.76 7.65
C GLY A 122 14.75 -23.39 8.79
N ILE A 123 15.94 -22.86 9.06
CA ILE A 123 16.88 -23.46 10.02
C ILE A 123 16.29 -23.59 11.44
N ASN A 124 15.36 -22.70 11.80
CA ASN A 124 14.70 -22.70 13.10
C ASN A 124 13.18 -22.98 13.01
N ASN A 125 12.67 -23.47 11.88
CA ASN A 125 11.22 -23.61 11.63
C ASN A 125 10.44 -22.29 11.84
N ASP A 126 11.05 -21.17 11.50
CA ASP A 126 10.51 -19.82 11.68
C ASP A 126 10.08 -19.15 10.37
N LEU A 127 10.04 -19.90 9.26
CA LEU A 127 9.60 -19.41 7.96
C LEU A 127 8.42 -20.24 7.44
N LEU A 128 7.37 -19.55 7.01
CA LEU A 128 6.24 -20.12 6.27
C LEU A 128 6.42 -19.83 4.79
N PHE A 129 6.67 -20.87 3.99
CA PHE A 129 6.72 -20.81 2.54
C PHE A 129 5.33 -21.02 1.99
N ILE A 130 4.83 -20.06 1.21
CA ILE A 130 3.53 -20.08 0.56
C ILE A 130 3.77 -20.06 -0.94
N THR A 131 3.12 -20.98 -1.63
CA THR A 131 3.06 -21.03 -3.09
C THR A 131 1.64 -20.75 -3.53
N HIS A 132 1.45 -19.75 -4.39
CA HIS A 132 0.11 -19.34 -4.83
C HIS A 132 0.10 -18.94 -6.32
N TYR A 133 -1.12 -18.90 -6.86
CA TYR A 133 -1.40 -18.44 -8.21
C TYR A 133 -0.83 -17.03 -8.46
N PRO A 134 -0.32 -16.72 -9.67
CA PRO A 134 -0.13 -17.63 -10.80
C PRO A 134 1.07 -18.57 -10.62
N ASN A 135 2.25 -18.08 -10.25
CA ASN A 135 3.45 -18.90 -10.07
C ASN A 135 4.36 -18.39 -8.94
N ASN A 136 3.78 -17.76 -7.93
CA ASN A 136 4.53 -16.97 -6.95
C ASN A 136 4.86 -17.80 -5.71
N ILE A 137 6.03 -17.51 -5.12
CA ILE A 137 6.44 -17.94 -3.79
C ILE A 137 6.48 -16.70 -2.88
N GLU A 138 5.71 -16.74 -1.80
CA GLU A 138 5.80 -15.80 -0.69
C GLU A 138 6.44 -16.51 0.51
N VAL A 139 7.32 -15.84 1.24
CA VAL A 139 7.90 -16.39 2.48
C VAL A 139 7.59 -15.44 3.61
N ILE A 140 6.94 -15.94 4.66
CA ILE A 140 6.54 -15.18 5.85
C ILE A 140 7.44 -15.57 7.00
N ASP A 141 8.07 -14.58 7.63
CA ASP A 141 8.74 -14.75 8.91
C ASP A 141 7.68 -14.89 10.01
N LEU A 142 7.68 -16.04 10.69
CA LEU A 142 6.69 -16.41 11.70
C LEU A 142 6.86 -15.65 13.03
N LYS A 143 8.03 -15.07 13.30
CA LYS A 143 8.26 -14.28 14.52
C LYS A 143 7.66 -12.89 14.38
N THR A 144 7.80 -12.31 13.20
CA THR A 144 7.32 -10.95 12.90
C THR A 144 5.95 -10.93 12.24
N MET A 145 5.47 -12.08 11.75
CA MET A 145 4.27 -12.22 10.93
C MET A 145 4.31 -11.33 9.69
N LYS A 146 5.50 -11.16 9.10
CA LYS A 146 5.73 -10.31 7.93
C LYS A 146 6.29 -11.11 6.76
N SER A 147 5.80 -10.77 5.58
CA SER A 147 6.35 -11.24 4.30
C SER A 147 7.78 -10.72 4.11
N LEU A 148 8.70 -11.61 3.76
CA LEU A 148 10.07 -11.29 3.45
C LEU A 148 10.16 -10.65 2.06
N THR A 149 10.73 -9.45 2.01
CA THR A 149 10.92 -8.69 0.77
C THR A 149 12.30 -8.98 0.16
N GLY A 150 12.42 -8.95 -1.17
CA GLY A 150 13.72 -9.08 -1.86
C GLY A 150 14.16 -10.51 -2.15
N ILE A 151 13.24 -11.48 -2.06
CA ILE A 151 13.48 -12.87 -2.47
C ILE A 151 13.72 -12.91 -3.98
N LYS A 152 14.90 -13.39 -4.39
CA LYS A 152 15.21 -13.64 -5.80
C LYS A 152 14.63 -15.00 -6.23
N ASN A 153 14.23 -15.11 -7.50
CA ASN A 153 13.65 -16.34 -8.07
C ASN A 153 12.39 -16.82 -7.32
N ASN A 154 11.56 -15.88 -6.86
CA ASN A 154 10.29 -16.15 -6.21
C ASN A 154 9.16 -16.52 -7.20
N ILE A 155 9.53 -16.88 -8.43
CA ILE A 155 8.63 -17.37 -9.46
C ILE A 155 9.05 -18.82 -9.75
N ILE A 156 8.13 -19.77 -9.56
CA ILE A 156 8.42 -21.17 -9.83
C ILE A 156 8.52 -21.36 -11.36
N PRO A 157 9.65 -21.88 -11.87
CA PRO A 157 9.81 -22.15 -13.29
C PRO A 157 8.91 -23.33 -13.68
N LYS A 158 7.78 -23.03 -14.33
CA LYS A 158 6.94 -24.02 -15.00
C LYS A 158 6.75 -23.63 -16.47
N GLU A 159 6.65 -24.64 -17.34
CA GLU A 159 6.13 -24.43 -18.68
C GLU A 159 4.73 -23.79 -18.59
N LYS A 160 4.42 -22.88 -19.54
CA LYS A 160 3.12 -22.19 -19.61
C LYS A 160 1.99 -23.21 -19.81
N HIS A 161 1.54 -23.83 -18.73
CA HIS A 161 0.31 -24.59 -18.73
C HIS A 161 -0.88 -23.64 -18.59
N LEU A 162 -2.02 -24.04 -19.18
CA LEU A 162 -3.28 -23.30 -19.17
C LEU A 162 -3.84 -22.97 -17.76
N PHE A 163 -3.33 -23.61 -16.70
CA PHE A 163 -3.90 -23.54 -15.34
C PHE A 163 -2.91 -23.11 -14.24
N GLU A 164 -1.68 -22.72 -14.61
CA GLU A 164 -0.66 -22.18 -13.68
C GLU A 164 -0.48 -23.04 -12.40
N ILE A 165 -0.02 -22.50 -11.27
CA ILE A 165 0.14 -23.28 -10.03
C ILE A 165 -1.18 -23.35 -9.27
N SER A 166 -1.78 -24.54 -9.30
CA SER A 166 -2.92 -24.90 -8.45
C SER A 166 -2.77 -26.35 -7.97
N TYR A 167 -3.14 -26.63 -6.72
CA TYR A 167 -3.24 -27.98 -6.14
C TYR A 167 -1.97 -28.86 -6.11
N HIS A 168 -0.78 -28.31 -6.40
CA HIS A 168 0.50 -29.03 -6.36
C HIS A 168 0.86 -29.62 -4.98
N CYS A 169 1.82 -30.54 -4.93
CA CYS A 169 2.35 -31.11 -3.68
C CYS A 169 3.61 -30.37 -3.22
N PHE A 170 3.93 -30.49 -1.92
CA PHE A 170 5.26 -30.22 -1.36
C PHE A 170 5.99 -31.53 -1.09
#